data_AF-A0A962SYD0-F1
#
_entry.id   AF-A0A962SYD0-F1
#
_cell.length_a   1.000
_cell.length_b   1.000
_cell.length_c   1.000
_cell.angle_alpha   90.00
_cell.angle_beta   90.00
_cell.angle_gamma   90.00
#
_symmetry.space_group_name_H-M   'P 1'
#
loop_
_entity.id
_entity.type
_entity.pdbx_description
1 polymer ?
#
loop_
_entity_poly.entity_id
_entity_poly.type
_entity_poly.pdbx_seq_one_letter_code
_entity_poly.pdbx_strand_id
1 'polypeptide(L)'
;MWLKNADELTAEYGVKASTVVGLQCTAEHLVARQDGGANAADNIVAACKTCNGRRHRKAVPLSPENHRRRVRARILGGKWHPQALVQLLHDRAP
;
A
#
# COMPACT_ATOMS: atom_id res chain seq x y z
N MET A 1 -2.37 5.52 6.28
CA MET A 1 -3.23 4.33 6.10
C MET A 1 -4.23 4.33 7.23
N TRP A 2 -5.39 3.67 7.08
CA TRP A 2 -6.37 3.56 8.16
C TRP A 2 -6.52 2.10 8.61
N LEU A 3 -6.77 1.88 9.91
CA LEU A 3 -6.95 0.55 10.51
C LEU A 3 -8.42 0.16 10.62
N LYS A 4 -9.26 1.08 11.12
CA LYS A 4 -10.65 0.80 11.48
C LYS A 4 -11.64 1.51 10.57
N ASN A 5 -11.46 2.82 10.37
CA ASN A 5 -12.37 3.61 9.54
C ASN A 5 -11.61 4.50 8.54
N ALA A 6 -12.05 4.50 7.28
CA ALA A 6 -11.55 5.41 6.26
C ALA A 6 -11.80 6.90 6.59
N ASP A 7 -12.85 7.18 7.37
CA ASP A 7 -13.22 8.55 7.75
C ASP A 7 -12.15 9.25 8.59
N GLU A 8 -11.30 8.49 9.29
CA GLU A 8 -10.14 9.03 10.00
C GLU A 8 -9.26 9.87 9.06
N LEU A 9 -9.02 9.38 7.84
CA LEU A 9 -8.22 10.11 6.85
C LEU A 9 -9.01 11.19 6.10
N THR A 10 -10.32 11.02 5.91
CA THR A 10 -11.12 12.05 5.24
C THR A 10 -11.28 13.28 6.13
N ALA A 11 -11.52 13.10 7.43
CA ALA A 11 -11.66 14.17 8.41
C ALA A 11 -10.34 14.90 8.65
N GLU A 12 -9.23 14.17 8.78
CA GLU A 12 -7.92 14.77 9.08
C GLU A 12 -7.30 15.49 7.86
N TYR A 13 -7.49 14.96 6.64
CA TYR A 13 -6.79 15.44 5.45
C TYR A 13 -7.69 16.03 4.36
N GLY A 14 -9.02 16.05 4.54
CA GLY A 14 -9.96 16.61 3.56
C GLY A 14 -10.02 15.86 2.22
N VAL A 15 -9.55 14.61 2.18
CA VAL A 15 -9.51 13.78 0.98
C VAL A 15 -10.80 12.98 0.79
N LYS A 16 -11.20 12.77 -0.46
CA LYS A 16 -12.41 12.01 -0.80
C LYS A 16 -12.30 10.56 -0.31
N ALA A 17 -13.41 9.99 0.18
CA ALA A 17 -13.50 8.58 0.59
C ALA A 17 -13.00 7.61 -0.52
N SER A 18 -13.34 7.88 -1.78
CA SER A 18 -12.89 7.10 -2.94
C SER A 18 -11.37 7.13 -3.15
N THR A 19 -10.68 8.16 -2.66
CA THR A 19 -9.21 8.27 -2.71
C THR A 19 -8.56 7.45 -1.60
N VAL A 20 -9.14 7.44 -0.39
CA VAL A 20 -8.56 6.76 0.78
C VAL A 20 -8.98 5.31 0.94
N VAL A 21 -10.00 4.83 0.22
CA VAL A 21 -10.43 3.42 0.30
C VAL A 21 -9.29 2.43 -0.01
N GLY A 22 -8.37 2.82 -0.91
CA GLY A 22 -7.19 2.02 -1.25
C GLY A 22 -6.09 2.03 -0.19
N LEU A 23 -6.24 2.82 0.88
CA LEU A 23 -5.31 3.00 1.99
C LEU A 23 -5.68 2.20 3.25
N GLN A 24 -6.67 1.31 3.16
CA GLN A 24 -6.94 0.32 4.20
C GLN A 24 -5.67 -0.45 4.52
N CYS A 25 -5.26 -0.43 5.77
CA CYS A 25 -4.16 -1.25 6.23
C CYS A 25 -4.58 -2.72 6.24
N THR A 26 -3.74 -3.56 5.67
CA THR A 26 -3.91 -5.01 5.57
C THR A 26 -2.62 -5.70 6.00
N ALA A 27 -2.72 -6.94 6.44
CA ALA A 27 -1.56 -7.81 6.60
C ALA A 27 -1.16 -8.37 5.22
N GLU A 28 0.11 -8.23 4.86
CA GLU A 28 0.68 -8.77 3.63
C GLU A 28 1.77 -9.78 3.99
N HIS A 29 1.72 -10.97 3.39
CA HIS A 29 2.77 -11.97 3.54
C HIS A 29 3.93 -11.70 2.57
N LEU A 30 5.16 -11.67 3.08
CA LEU A 30 6.38 -11.51 2.27
C LEU A 30 6.67 -12.75 1.43
N VAL A 31 6.43 -13.93 1.98
CA VAL A 31 6.34 -15.21 1.27
C VAL A 31 4.89 -15.65 1.32
N ALA A 32 4.27 -15.87 0.16
CA ALA A 32 2.86 -16.22 0.13
C ALA A 32 2.61 -17.58 0.82
N ARG A 33 1.43 -17.73 1.44
CA ARG A 33 1.08 -18.98 2.14
C ARG A 33 1.11 -20.21 1.23
N GLN A 34 0.67 -20.06 -0.03
CA GLN A 34 0.73 -21.12 -1.03
C GLN A 34 2.16 -21.54 -1.39
N ASP A 35 3.13 -20.65 -1.19
CA ASP A 35 4.56 -20.89 -1.44
C ASP A 35 5.30 -21.30 -0.15
N GLY A 36 4.56 -21.69 0.90
CA GLY A 36 5.11 -22.14 2.19
C GLY A 36 5.37 -21.04 3.22
N GLY A 37 4.92 -19.80 2.98
CA GLY A 37 5.09 -18.70 3.93
C GLY A 37 4.30 -18.88 5.23
N ALA A 38 4.97 -18.70 6.37
CA ALA A 38 4.39 -18.83 7.70
C ALA A 38 3.56 -17.59 8.11
N ASN A 39 2.64 -17.76 9.07
CA ASN A 39 1.99 -16.64 9.77
C ASN A 39 2.86 -16.12 10.92
N ALA A 40 4.11 -15.77 10.60
CA ALA A 40 5.09 -15.28 11.55
C ALA A 40 5.32 -13.78 11.35
N ALA A 41 5.71 -13.08 12.42
CA ALA A 41 5.87 -11.63 12.42
C ALA A 41 6.97 -11.14 11.46
N ASP A 42 7.98 -11.98 11.19
CA ASP A 42 9.04 -11.73 10.20
C ASP A 42 8.55 -11.86 8.75
N ASN A 43 7.48 -12.61 8.52
CA ASN A 43 6.87 -12.84 7.21
C ASN A 43 5.63 -11.98 6.96
N ILE A 44 5.11 -11.26 7.97
CA ILE A 44 3.92 -10.42 7.85
C ILE A 44 4.29 -8.95 8.01
N VAL A 45 3.91 -8.14 7.03
CA VAL A 45 4.07 -6.68 7.08
C VAL A 45 2.73 -5.96 6.94
N ALA A 46 2.68 -4.74 7.45
CA ALA A 46 1.56 -3.84 7.17
C ALA A 46 1.69 -3.26 5.76
N ALA A 47 0.64 -3.39 4.96
CA ALA A 47 0.57 -2.80 3.63
C ALA A 47 -0.83 -2.29 3.33
N CYS A 48 -0.96 -1.23 2.52
CA CYS A 48 -2.27 -0.80 2.10
C CYS A 48 -2.88 -1.77 1.08
N LYS A 49 -4.21 -1.81 1.01
CA LYS A 49 -4.98 -2.61 0.05
C LYS A 49 -4.50 -2.46 -1.39
N THR A 50 -4.09 -1.26 -1.79
CA THR A 50 -3.53 -0.99 -3.12
C THR A 50 -2.19 -1.67 -3.34
N CYS A 51 -1.25 -1.57 -2.40
CA CYS A 51 0.06 -2.19 -2.50
C CYS A 51 -0.06 -3.71 -2.52
N ASN A 52 -0.75 -4.25 -1.51
CA ASN A 52 -0.97 -5.68 -1.34
C ASN A 52 -1.63 -6.28 -2.59
N GLY A 53 -2.77 -5.72 -3.03
CA GLY A 53 -3.46 -6.18 -4.22
C GLY A 53 -2.62 -6.09 -5.51
N ARG A 54 -1.81 -5.04 -5.69
CA ARG A 54 -0.96 -4.89 -6.89
C ARG A 54 0.24 -5.84 -6.89
N ARG A 55 0.70 -6.32 -5.73
CA ARG A 55 1.75 -7.33 -5.64
C ARG A 55 1.25 -8.68 -6.15
N HIS A 56 0.06 -9.10 -5.69
CA HIS A 56 -0.52 -10.40 -6.00
C HIS A 56 -1.20 -10.49 -7.38
N ARG A 57 -1.44 -9.36 -8.07
CA ARG A 57 -1.93 -9.37 -9.47
C ARG A 57 -0.92 -9.84 -10.51
N LYS A 58 0.36 -9.96 -10.16
CA LYS A 58 1.38 -10.46 -11.10
C LYS A 58 1.40 -11.99 -11.06
N ALA A 59 1.42 -12.62 -12.23
CA ALA A 59 1.56 -14.07 -12.36
C ALA A 59 2.83 -14.60 -11.67
N VAL A 60 3.93 -13.84 -11.75
CA VAL A 60 5.15 -14.08 -10.97
C VAL A 60 5.32 -12.91 -9.99
N PRO A 61 5.14 -13.14 -8.67
CA PRO A 61 5.32 -12.11 -7.68
C PRO A 61 6.80 -11.69 -7.64
N LEU A 62 7.04 -10.37 -7.56
CA LEU A 62 8.38 -9.86 -7.32
C LEU A 62 8.82 -10.23 -5.91
N SER A 63 10.12 -10.48 -5.72
CA SER A 63 10.72 -10.53 -4.39
C SER A 63 10.34 -9.26 -3.60
N PRO A 64 10.24 -9.34 -2.27
CA PRO A 64 9.90 -8.19 -1.44
C PRO A 64 10.72 -6.93 -1.77
N GLU A 65 12.02 -7.09 -1.97
CA GLU A 65 12.91 -5.98 -2.30
C GLU A 65 12.61 -5.37 -3.69
N ASN A 66 12.42 -6.21 -4.71
CA ASN A 66 12.08 -5.75 -6.06
C ASN A 66 10.69 -5.09 -6.10
N HIS A 67 9.74 -5.60 -5.32
CA HIS A 67 8.44 -4.97 -5.16
C HIS A 67 8.59 -3.57 -4.52
N ARG A 68 9.36 -3.46 -3.43
CA ARG A 68 9.65 -2.19 -2.75
C ARG A 68 10.30 -1.17 -3.70
N ARG A 69 11.31 -1.58 -4.48
CA ARG A 69 11.97 -0.73 -5.48
C ARG A 69 10.97 -0.24 -6.54
N ARG A 70 10.12 -1.13 -7.07
CA ARG A 70 9.07 -0.78 -8.03
C ARG A 70 8.04 0.19 -7.46
N VAL A 71 7.57 -0.03 -6.23
CA VAL A 71 6.61 0.86 -5.56
C VAL A 71 7.21 2.25 -5.42
N ARG A 72 8.44 2.36 -4.89
CA ARG A 72 9.15 3.64 -4.75
C ARG A 72 9.27 4.39 -6.07
N ALA A 73 9.75 3.73 -7.12
CA ALA A 73 9.88 4.36 -8.43
C ALA A 73 8.52 4.85 -8.99
N ARG A 74 7.44 4.09 -8.75
CA ARG A 74 6.09 4.48 -9.18
C ARG A 74 5.51 5.62 -8.34
N ILE A 75 5.81 5.69 -7.04
CA ILE A 75 5.41 6.80 -6.17
C ILE A 75 6.11 8.08 -6.60
N LEU A 76 7.43 8.05 -6.79
CA LEU A 76 8.21 9.20 -7.27
C LEU A 76 7.71 9.72 -8.62
N GLY A 77 7.23 8.82 -9.49
CA GLY A 77 6.63 9.20 -10.77
C GLY A 77 5.14 9.52 -10.73
N GLY A 78 4.48 9.60 -9.56
CA GLY A 78 3.04 9.88 -9.44
C GLY A 78 2.11 8.80 -10.00
N LYS A 79 2.61 7.58 -10.24
CA LYS A 79 1.93 6.49 -10.98
C LYS A 79 1.47 5.33 -10.10
N TRP A 80 1.59 5.45 -8.78
CA TRP A 80 1.22 4.37 -7.85
C TRP A 80 -0.15 4.56 -7.21
N HIS A 81 -0.34 5.72 -6.57
CA HIS A 81 -1.57 6.12 -5.91
C HIS A 81 -2.33 7.16 -6.76
N PRO A 82 -3.64 7.40 -6.48
CA PRO A 82 -4.37 8.47 -7.14
C PRO A 82 -3.66 9.83 -6.97
N GLN A 83 -3.75 10.69 -8.00
CA GLN A 83 -3.06 11.99 -8.01
C GLN A 83 -3.38 12.85 -6.78
N ALA A 84 -4.63 12.85 -6.30
CA ALA A 84 -5.03 13.57 -5.11
C ALA A 84 -4.25 13.14 -3.85
N LEU A 85 -3.91 11.86 -3.73
CA LEU A 85 -3.07 11.38 -2.63
C LEU A 85 -1.60 11.75 -2.83
N VAL A 86 -1.12 11.68 -4.08
CA VAL A 86 0.26 12.09 -4.41
C VAL A 86 0.47 13.56 -4.04
N GLN A 87 -0.48 14.43 -4.39
CA GLN A 87 -0.44 15.85 -4.05
C GLN A 87 -0.41 16.06 -2.52
N LEU A 88 -1.31 15.39 -1.77
CA LEU A 88 -1.32 15.47 -0.31
C LEU A 88 0.04 15.09 0.31
N LEU A 89 0.70 14.06 -0.22
CA LEU A 89 2.01 13.61 0.26
C LEU A 89 3.13 14.61 -0.06
N HIS A 90 3.06 15.30 -1.20
CA HIS A 90 4.02 16.35 -1.56
C HIS A 90 3.85 17.61 -0.71
N ASP A 91 2.61 18.07 -0.51
CA ASP A 91 2.31 19.30 0.22
C ASP A 91 2.69 19.22 1.71
N ARG A 92 2.94 18.00 2.21
CA ARG A 92 3.28 17.73 3.61
C ARG A 92 4.64 17.04 3.80
N ALA A 93 5.44 16.94 2.75
CA ALA A 93 6.84 16.57 2.92
C ALA A 93 7.56 17.71 3.67
N PRO A 94 8.34 17.41 4.73
CA PRO A 94 9.06 18.43 5.49
C PRO A 94 10.09 19.19 4.64
#